data_AF-A0A376YKM2-F1
#
_entry.id   AF-A0A376YKM2-F1
#
_cell.length_a   1.000
_cell.length_b   1.000
_cell.length_c   1.000
_cell.angle_alpha   90.00
_cell.angle_beta   90.00
_cell.angle_gamma   90.00
#
_symmetry.space_group_name_H-M   'P 1'
#
loop_
_entity.id
_entity.type
_entity.pdbx_description
1 polymer ?
#
loop_
_entity_poly.entity_id
_entity_poly.type
_entity_poly.pdbx_seq_one_letter_code
_entity_poly.pdbx_strand_id
1 'polypeptide(L)'
;MPISEELEKKVKEEASAKLFKVDYEKFCGILRRVKPDIPPNQATHILRHTFASHFMMNGGNIIALQQILGHASIQQTMAYAHLAPDYLQNAVALNPLKGGVTL
;
A
#
# COMPACT_ATOMS: atom_id res chain seq x y z
N MET A 1 -1.72 8.68 -8.51
CA MET A 1 -1.66 8.56 -7.03
C MET A 1 -1.14 9.86 -6.46
N PRO A 2 -1.80 10.45 -5.46
CA PRO A 2 -1.27 11.61 -4.77
C PRO A 2 -0.01 11.24 -3.95
N ILE A 3 0.94 12.16 -3.87
CA ILE A 3 2.10 12.11 -2.98
C ILE A 3 2.20 13.44 -2.23
N SER A 4 2.90 13.48 -1.09
CA SER A 4 3.11 14.74 -0.37
C SER A 4 4.03 15.67 -1.13
N GLU A 5 3.86 16.99 -0.93
CA GLU A 5 4.73 18.02 -1.51
C GLU A 5 6.20 17.81 -1.10
N GLU A 6 6.44 17.37 0.13
CA GLU A 6 7.78 17.03 0.63
C GLU A 6 8.41 15.90 -0.20
N LEU A 7 7.68 14.82 -0.45
CA LEU A 7 8.17 13.70 -1.25
C LEU A 7 8.36 14.11 -2.71
N GLU A 8 7.43 14.89 -3.26
CA GLU A 8 7.54 15.43 -4.61
C GLU A 8 8.80 16.27 -4.77
N LYS A 9 9.07 17.19 -3.83
CA LYS A 9 10.28 18.01 -3.81
C LYS A 9 11.53 17.14 -3.77
N LYS A 10 11.56 16.14 -2.88
CA LYS A 10 12.69 15.22 -2.72
C LYS A 10 12.98 14.38 -3.96
N VAL A 11 11.94 13.97 -4.69
CA VAL A 11 12.08 13.18 -5.93
C VAL A 11 12.52 14.05 -7.10
N LYS A 12 12.15 15.34 -7.11
CA LYS A 12 12.45 16.29 -8.20
C LYS A 12 13.65 17.20 -7.92
N GLU A 13 14.50 16.87 -6.94
CA GLU A 13 15.63 17.72 -6.52
C GLU A 13 16.58 18.09 -7.67
N GLU A 14 16.80 17.18 -8.64
CA GLU A 14 17.67 17.43 -9.79
C GLU A 14 16.86 17.54 -11.09
N ALA A 15 17.06 18.64 -11.82
CA ALA A 15 16.52 18.84 -13.16
C ALA A 15 17.28 17.97 -14.16
N SER A 16 16.93 16.69 -14.24
CA SER A 16 17.48 15.76 -15.22
C SER A 16 16.37 15.16 -16.10
N ALA A 17 16.76 14.62 -17.26
CA ALA A 17 15.81 14.02 -18.20
C ALA A 17 15.06 12.80 -17.63
N LYS A 18 15.61 12.13 -16.60
CA LYS A 18 14.99 10.99 -15.91
C LYS A 18 15.01 11.23 -14.41
N LEU A 19 13.87 11.13 -13.74
CA LEU A 19 13.78 11.33 -12.28
C LEU A 19 14.76 10.48 -11.46
N PHE A 20 15.09 9.27 -11.92
CA PHE A 20 15.99 8.36 -11.21
C PHE A 20 17.06 7.76 -12.13
N LYS A 21 18.31 7.79 -11.68
CA LYS A 21 19.38 6.90 -12.18
C LYS A 21 19.38 5.64 -11.32
N VAL A 22 18.75 4.57 -11.83
CA VAL A 22 18.52 3.34 -11.07
C VAL A 22 19.64 2.32 -11.30
N ASP A 23 20.20 1.79 -10.21
CA ASP A 23 21.03 0.58 -10.19
C ASP A 23 20.23 -0.54 -9.52
N TYR A 24 19.57 -1.35 -10.35
CA TYR A 24 18.66 -2.39 -9.88
C TYR A 24 19.40 -3.54 -9.20
N GLU A 25 20.59 -3.90 -9.67
CA GLU A 25 21.38 -4.99 -9.09
C GLU A 25 21.86 -4.63 -7.68
N LYS A 26 22.35 -3.41 -7.51
CA LYS A 26 22.71 -2.88 -6.18
C LYS A 26 21.51 -2.85 -5.25
N PHE A 27 20.35 -2.39 -5.74
CA PHE A 27 19.10 -2.42 -4.97
C PHE A 27 18.76 -3.85 -4.52
N CYS A 28 18.76 -4.83 -5.42
CA CYS A 28 18.53 -6.24 -5.07
C CYS A 28 19.56 -6.78 -4.08
N GLY A 29 20.83 -6.39 -4.22
CA GLY A 29 21.91 -6.77 -3.31
C GLY A 29 21.67 -6.26 -1.89
N ILE A 30 21.26 -5.00 -1.73
CA ILE A 30 20.90 -4.42 -0.42
C ILE A 30 19.67 -5.11 0.14
N LEU A 31 18.64 -5.30 -0.68
CA LEU A 31 17.38 -5.87 -0.26
C LEU A 31 17.55 -7.31 0.28
N ARG A 32 18.36 -8.14 -0.38
CA ARG A 32 18.71 -9.49 0.10
C ARG A 32 19.47 -9.50 1.43
N ARG A 33 20.20 -8.44 1.77
CA ARG A 33 20.88 -8.32 3.07
C ARG A 33 19.90 -7.99 4.18
N VAL A 34 18.93 -7.11 3.91
CA VAL A 34 17.92 -6.67 4.90
C VAL A 34 16.85 -7.73 5.11
N LYS A 35 16.49 -8.46 4.05
CA LYS A 35 15.48 -9.52 4.10
C LYS A 35 16.00 -10.76 3.33
N PRO A 36 16.78 -11.62 4.01
CA PRO A 36 17.42 -12.78 3.37
C PRO A 36 16.43 -13.86 2.88
N ASP A 37 15.23 -13.89 3.45
CA ASP A 37 14.17 -14.86 3.16
C ASP A 37 13.26 -14.44 1.98
N ILE A 38 13.65 -13.43 1.18
CA ILE A 38 12.86 -13.02 0.01
C ILE A 38 12.80 -14.15 -1.02
N PRO A 39 11.59 -14.53 -1.49
CA PRO A 39 11.45 -15.49 -2.56
C PRO A 39 12.12 -14.99 -3.86
N PRO A 40 12.66 -15.89 -4.70
CA PRO A 40 13.21 -15.51 -5.99
C PRO A 40 12.23 -14.66 -6.81
N ASN A 41 12.76 -13.66 -7.53
CA ASN A 41 12.01 -12.77 -8.42
C ASN A 41 10.95 -11.86 -7.75
N GLN A 42 10.94 -11.73 -6.42
CA GLN A 42 10.01 -10.83 -5.70
C GLN A 42 10.57 -9.43 -5.43
N ALA A 43 11.85 -9.18 -5.71
CA ALA A 43 12.50 -7.91 -5.38
C ALA A 43 11.82 -6.68 -6.03
N THR A 44 11.26 -6.82 -7.23
CA THR A 44 10.49 -5.75 -7.90
C THR A 44 9.17 -5.41 -7.22
N HIS A 45 8.59 -6.36 -6.47
CA HIS A 45 7.24 -6.22 -5.91
C HIS A 45 7.23 -5.97 -4.41
N ILE A 46 8.36 -6.18 -3.73
CA ILE A 46 8.36 -6.18 -2.27
C ILE A 46 7.91 -4.86 -1.66
N LEU A 47 8.37 -3.72 -2.20
CA LEU A 47 7.99 -2.40 -1.69
C LEU A 47 6.52 -2.10 -1.97
N ARG A 48 5.96 -2.63 -3.08
CA ARG A 48 4.52 -2.57 -3.38
C ARG A 48 3.72 -3.37 -2.36
N HIS A 49 4.17 -4.59 -2.01
CA HIS A 49 3.55 -5.41 -0.97
C HIS A 49 3.66 -4.75 0.41
N THR A 50 4.80 -4.14 0.74
CA THR A 50 4.98 -3.36 1.97
C THR A 50 3.98 -2.21 2.05
N PHE A 51 3.87 -1.40 1.00
CA PHE A 51 2.89 -0.31 0.95
C PHE A 51 1.46 -0.83 1.13
N ALA A 52 1.06 -1.85 0.37
CA ALA A 52 -0.29 -2.40 0.42
C ALA A 52 -0.64 -2.99 1.79
N SER A 53 0.31 -3.71 2.40
CA SER A 53 0.15 -4.29 3.73
C SER A 53 -0.05 -3.22 4.79
N HIS A 54 0.83 -2.22 4.84
CA HIS A 54 0.72 -1.12 5.80
C HIS A 54 -0.52 -0.26 5.55
N PHE A 55 -0.91 -0.04 4.29
CA PHE A 55 -2.14 0.69 3.97
C PHE A 55 -3.37 -0.01 4.57
N MET A 56 -3.47 -1.33 4.45
CA MET A 56 -4.59 -2.09 5.06
C MET A 56 -4.49 -2.16 6.58
N MET A 57 -3.30 -2.40 7.14
CA MET A 57 -3.08 -2.42 8.60
C MET A 57 -3.47 -1.09 9.27
N ASN A 58 -3.27 0.03 8.57
CA ASN A 58 -3.65 1.36 9.03
C ASN A 58 -5.14 1.69 8.79
N GLY A 59 -5.94 0.70 8.40
CA GLY A 59 -7.39 0.86 8.20
C GLY A 59 -7.79 1.47 6.86
N GLY A 60 -6.92 1.39 5.86
CA GLY A 60 -7.21 1.84 4.51
C GLY A 60 -8.37 1.07 3.86
N ASN A 61 -9.09 1.75 2.96
CA ASN A 61 -10.20 1.14 2.22
C ASN A 61 -9.68 0.24 1.09
N ILE A 62 -10.12 -1.02 1.04
CA ILE A 62 -9.62 -2.01 0.08
C ILE A 62 -9.95 -1.68 -1.39
N ILE A 63 -11.04 -0.96 -1.65
CA ILE A 63 -11.41 -0.48 -3.00
C ILE A 63 -10.46 0.63 -3.42
N ALA A 64 -10.12 1.54 -2.51
CA ALA A 64 -9.11 2.56 -2.77
C ALA A 64 -7.74 1.93 -3.04
N LEU A 65 -7.36 0.90 -2.27
CA LEU A 65 -6.13 0.16 -2.50
C LEU A 65 -6.10 -0.49 -3.89
N GLN A 66 -7.22 -1.07 -4.36
CA GLN A 66 -7.32 -1.63 -5.71
C GLN A 66 -6.99 -0.59 -6.78
N GLN A 67 -7.57 0.61 -6.67
CA GLN A 67 -7.33 1.71 -7.62
C GLN A 67 -5.89 2.22 -7.54
N ILE A 68 -5.36 2.40 -6.32
CA ILE A 68 -3.98 2.80 -6.06
C ILE A 68 -2.99 1.84 -6.70
N LEU A 69 -3.24 0.53 -6.58
CA LEU A 69 -2.39 -0.52 -7.13
C LEU A 69 -2.61 -0.74 -8.64
N GLY A 70 -3.69 -0.20 -9.22
CA GLY A 70 -4.07 -0.43 -10.61
C GLY A 70 -4.47 -1.89 -10.88
N HIS A 71 -5.07 -2.57 -9.91
CA HIS A 71 -5.56 -3.94 -10.10
C HIS A 71 -6.85 -3.96 -10.92
N ALA A 72 -6.89 -4.78 -11.97
CA ALA A 72 -8.04 -4.95 -12.84
C ALA A 72 -9.24 -5.57 -12.11
N SER A 73 -8.98 -6.35 -11.06
CA SER A 73 -10.02 -7.04 -10.29
C SER A 73 -9.74 -6.94 -8.80
N ILE A 74 -10.81 -6.86 -7.99
CA ILE A 74 -10.70 -6.79 -6.54
C ILE A 74 -10.05 -8.05 -5.95
N GLN A 75 -10.22 -9.21 -6.59
CA GLN A 75 -9.64 -10.49 -6.17
C GLN A 75 -8.10 -10.41 -6.08
N GLN A 76 -7.43 -9.61 -6.92
CA GLN A 76 -5.99 -9.39 -6.83
C GLN A 76 -5.61 -8.64 -5.53
N THR A 77 -6.45 -7.70 -5.10
CA THR A 77 -6.24 -6.90 -3.88
C THR A 77 -6.65 -7.66 -2.61
N MET A 78 -7.55 -8.65 -2.72
CA MET A 78 -8.01 -9.43 -1.57
C MET A 78 -6.88 -10.17 -0.84
N ALA A 79 -5.71 -10.35 -1.47
CA ALA A 79 -4.50 -10.84 -0.83
C ALA A 79 -4.13 -10.07 0.46
N TYR A 80 -4.52 -8.79 0.58
CA TYR A 80 -4.23 -7.95 1.75
C TYR A 80 -5.41 -7.79 2.72
N ALA A 81 -6.59 -8.34 2.41
CA ALA A 81 -7.81 -8.08 3.18
C ALA A 81 -7.71 -8.51 4.65
N HIS A 82 -7.01 -9.63 4.90
CA HIS A 82 -6.77 -10.18 6.24
C HIS A 82 -5.92 -9.28 7.15
N LEU A 83 -5.30 -8.23 6.61
CA LEU A 83 -4.51 -7.26 7.37
C LEU A 83 -5.35 -6.07 7.85
N ALA A 84 -6.59 -5.92 7.37
CA ALA A 84 -7.48 -4.89 7.84
C ALA A 84 -7.81 -5.13 9.33
N PRO A 85 -7.89 -4.06 10.15
CA PRO A 85 -8.31 -4.23 11.54
C PRO A 85 -9.78 -4.67 11.60
N ASP A 86 -10.17 -5.27 12.72
CA ASP A 86 -11.55 -5.73 12.93
C ASP A 86 -12.50 -4.52 13.05
N TYR A 87 -13.63 -4.62 12.34
CA TYR A 87 -14.65 -3.58 12.25
C TYR A 87 -16.06 -4.09 12.58
N LEU A 88 -16.21 -5.26 13.21
CA LEU A 88 -17.53 -5.80 13.52
C LEU A 88 -18.42 -4.81 14.30
N GLN A 89 -17.85 -4.03 15.22
CA GLN A 89 -18.58 -2.99 15.96
C GLN A 89 -19.06 -1.82 15.08
N ASN A 90 -18.43 -1.58 13.92
CA ASN A 90 -18.86 -0.56 12.99
C ASN A 90 -20.24 -0.87 12.40
N ALA A 91 -20.69 -2.14 12.40
CA ALA A 91 -22.06 -2.47 11.99
C ALA A 91 -23.11 -1.79 12.88
N VAL A 92 -22.82 -1.59 14.16
CA VAL A 92 -23.69 -0.86 15.09
C VAL A 92 -23.52 0.65 14.92
N ALA A 93 -22.29 1.14 14.79
CA ALA A 93 -22.01 2.58 14.73
C ALA A 93 -22.39 3.25 13.39
N LEU A 94 -22.22 2.53 12.27
CA LEU A 94 -22.35 3.08 10.91
C LEU A 94 -23.65 2.69 10.19
N ASN A 95 -24.54 1.94 10.85
CA ASN A 95 -25.87 1.70 10.29
C ASN A 95 -26.72 2.98 10.27
N PRO A 96 -27.84 3.01 9.51
CA PRO A 96 -28.68 4.20 9.39
C PRO A 96 -29.29 4.74 10.70
N LEU A 97 -29.35 3.91 11.74
CA LEU A 97 -29.87 4.26 13.07
C LEU A 97 -28.78 4.77 14.02
N LYS A 98 -27.51 4.82 13.57
CA LYS A 98 -26.36 5.35 14.33
C LYS A 98 -26.24 4.75 15.74
N GLY A 99 -26.61 3.49 15.90
CA GLY A 99 -26.48 2.77 17.18
C GLY A 99 -27.65 2.92 18.17
N GLY A 100 -28.80 3.48 17.77
CA GLY A 100 -29.97 3.56 18.67
C GLY A 100 -31.31 3.76 17.96
N VAL A 101 -32.38 3.32 18.60
CA VAL A 101 -33.78 3.43 18.09
C VAL A 101 -34.60 4.35 18.98
N THR A 102 -33.99 5.41 19.53
CA THR A 102 -34.72 6.35 20.38
C THR A 102 -35.72 7.10 19.52
N LEU A 103 -37.01 6.79 19.71
CA LEU A 103 -38.16 7.54 19.18
C LEU A 103 -38.17 8.96 19.76
#